data_AF-A0A1W0W9A7-F1
#
_entry.id   AF-A0A1W0W9A7-F1
#
_cell.length_a   1.000
_cell.length_b   1.000
_cell.length_c   1.000
_cell.angle_alpha   90.00
_cell.angle_beta   90.00
_cell.angle_gamma   90.00
#
_symmetry.space_group_name_H-M   'P 1'
#
loop_
_entity.id
_entity.type
_entity.pdbx_description
1 polymer ?
#
loop_
_entity_poly.entity_id
_entity_poly.type
_entity_poly.pdbx_seq_one_letter_code
_entity_poly.pdbx_strand_id
1 'polypeptide(L)'
;MPVWCMNDSSDAEAREAFRSLFLVRQHVVSSDKFNAFDRTVQAMSLQQYNQSITPDDEVNIHAMAYHDAMLAYATIITETIDEGQDIFNGRAMVKRFTNRTFTGIRGNFTLDQDNTVPGHFELWNFRSASGKFVVSGHGLIVLPFCKYCIPLHEES
;
A
#
# COMPACT_ATOMS: atom_id res chain seq x y z
N MET A 1 10.04 -19.36 8.06
CA MET A 1 10.00 -20.69 7.37
C MET A 1 9.27 -20.54 6.04
N PRO A 2 9.55 -21.32 4.97
CA PRO A 2 8.81 -21.21 3.72
C PRO A 2 7.32 -21.55 3.92
N VAL A 3 6.41 -20.77 3.34
CA VAL A 3 4.94 -20.89 3.52
C VAL A 3 4.33 -22.27 3.21
N TRP A 4 5.01 -23.12 2.43
CA TRP A 4 4.56 -24.48 2.12
C TRP A 4 5.09 -25.54 3.09
N CYS A 5 6.05 -25.20 3.95
CA CYS A 5 6.76 -26.12 4.82
C CYS A 5 6.23 -25.98 6.25
N MET A 6 5.44 -26.97 6.68
CA MET A 6 4.87 -27.04 8.03
C MET A 6 5.58 -28.09 8.90
N ASN A 7 6.63 -28.73 8.37
CA ASN A 7 7.41 -29.78 9.03
C ASN A 7 6.55 -31.01 9.38
N ASP A 8 5.68 -31.38 8.44
CA ASP A 8 4.82 -32.56 8.52
C ASP A 8 5.01 -33.49 7.30
N SER A 9 4.31 -34.63 7.29
CA SER A 9 4.41 -35.60 6.20
C SER A 9 3.89 -35.11 4.85
N SER A 10 3.16 -33.99 4.84
CA SER A 10 2.50 -33.42 3.65
C SER A 10 3.39 -32.41 2.93
N ASP A 11 4.54 -32.02 3.49
CA ASP A 11 5.43 -31.01 2.92
C ASP A 11 5.85 -31.30 1.47
N ALA A 12 6.05 -32.57 1.13
CA ALA A 12 6.40 -32.98 -0.24
C ALA A 12 5.24 -32.76 -1.22
N GLU A 13 4.01 -33.10 -0.81
CA GLU A 13 2.80 -32.89 -1.59
C GLU A 13 2.47 -31.39 -1.70
N ALA A 14 2.57 -30.66 -0.59
CA ALA A 14 2.38 -29.21 -0.55
C ALA A 14 3.35 -28.49 -1.49
N ARG A 15 4.63 -28.87 -1.50
CA ARG A 15 5.62 -28.27 -2.41
C ARG A 15 5.26 -28.48 -3.88
N GLU A 16 4.72 -29.64 -4.25
CA GLU A 16 4.27 -29.90 -5.62
C GLU A 16 3.01 -29.11 -5.96
N ALA A 17 2.02 -29.07 -5.07
CA ALA A 17 0.80 -28.29 -5.24
C ALA A 17 1.08 -26.78 -5.37
N PHE A 18 2.07 -26.25 -4.66
CA PHE A 18 2.45 -24.83 -4.74
C PHE A 18 2.98 -24.43 -6.13
N ARG A 19 3.37 -25.38 -7.00
CA ARG A 19 3.79 -25.08 -8.38
C ARG A 19 2.69 -24.46 -9.24
N SER A 20 1.43 -24.73 -8.94
CA SER A 20 0.29 -24.10 -9.64
C SER A 20 -0.15 -22.78 -8.99
N LEU A 21 0.45 -22.38 -7.87
CA LEU A 21 0.06 -21.16 -7.17
C LEU A 21 0.75 -19.94 -7.77
N PHE A 22 -0.05 -18.91 -8.01
CA PHE A 22 0.42 -17.57 -8.30
C PHE A 22 -0.02 -16.64 -7.16
N LEU A 23 0.89 -15.79 -6.69
CA LEU A 23 0.57 -14.75 -5.74
C LEU A 23 0.55 -13.41 -6.46
N VAL A 24 -0.51 -12.64 -6.24
CA VAL A 24 -0.57 -11.24 -6.67
C VAL A 24 -0.29 -10.40 -5.45
N ARG A 25 0.81 -9.63 -5.48
CA ARG A 25 1.26 -8.79 -4.36
C ARG A 25 1.31 -7.34 -4.81
N GLN A 26 0.95 -6.41 -3.94
CA GLN A 26 1.18 -5.01 -4.26
C GLN A 26 2.68 -4.72 -4.20
N HIS A 27 3.21 -4.13 -5.26
CA HIS A 27 4.61 -3.73 -5.34
C HIS A 27 4.84 -2.56 -4.38
N VAL A 28 5.79 -2.74 -3.47
CA VAL A 28 6.32 -1.67 -2.63
C VAL A 28 7.72 -1.35 -3.12
N VAL A 29 7.94 -0.10 -3.51
CA VAL A 29 9.26 0.35 -3.96
C VAL A 29 10.20 0.35 -2.76
N SER A 30 11.23 -0.50 -2.81
CA SER A 30 12.30 -0.46 -1.82
C SER A 30 13.12 0.81 -2.03
N SER A 31 13.04 1.72 -1.07
CA SER A 31 13.80 2.96 -1.05
C SER A 31 14.32 3.22 0.36
N ASP A 32 15.36 4.04 0.50
CA ASP A 32 15.89 4.40 1.81
C ASP A 32 14.84 5.07 2.71
N LYS A 33 13.93 5.85 2.10
CA LYS A 33 12.80 6.47 2.80
C LYS A 33 11.83 5.43 3.34
N PHE A 34 11.45 4.44 2.51
CA PHE A 34 10.58 3.36 2.94
C PHE A 34 11.24 2.51 4.03
N ASN A 35 12.53 2.16 3.87
CA ASN A 35 13.27 1.37 4.85
C ASN A 35 13.40 2.10 6.20
N ALA A 36 13.53 3.43 6.19
CA ALA A 36 13.53 4.23 7.41
C ALA A 36 12.14 4.24 8.08
N PHE A 37 11.07 4.43 7.29
CA PHE A 37 9.70 4.36 7.76
C PHE A 37 9.37 2.98 8.38
N ASP A 38 9.76 1.90 7.70
CA ASP A 38 9.58 0.51 8.14
C ASP A 38 10.19 0.27 9.54
N ARG A 39 11.44 0.69 9.75
CA ARG A 39 12.11 0.63 11.06
C ARG A 39 11.39 1.45 12.12
N THR A 40 10.90 2.64 11.77
CA THR A 40 10.15 3.49 12.70
C THR A 40 8.84 2.81 13.12
N VAL A 41 8.08 2.25 12.18
CA VAL A 41 6.82 1.54 12.46
C VAL A 41 7.07 0.32 13.34
N GLN A 42 8.10 -0.47 13.05
CA GLN A 42 8.49 -1.62 13.89
C GLN A 42 8.83 -1.19 15.32
N ALA A 43 9.65 -0.15 15.48
CA ALA A 43 10.04 0.36 16.79
C ALA A 43 8.84 0.89 17.59
N MET A 44 7.95 1.64 16.94
CA MET A 44 6.73 2.17 17.57
C MET A 44 5.76 1.04 17.94
N SER A 45 5.58 0.04 17.08
CA SER A 45 4.72 -1.12 17.35
C SER A 45 5.14 -1.83 18.63
N LEU A 46 6.45 -2.06 18.79
CA LEU A 46 7.00 -2.69 19.98
C LEU A 46 6.87 -1.79 21.21
N GLN A 47 7.25 -0.52 21.10
CA GLN A 47 7.27 0.41 22.24
C GLN A 47 5.86 0.74 22.76
N GLN A 48 4.88 0.92 21.88
CA GLN A 48 3.56 1.43 22.24
C GLN A 48 2.52 0.32 22.46
N TYR A 49 2.66 -0.80 21.75
CA TYR A 49 1.67 -1.87 21.75
C TYR A 49 2.24 -3.22 22.19
N ASN A 50 3.54 -3.29 22.49
CA ASN A 50 4.24 -4.53 22.82
C ASN A 50 4.05 -5.61 21.73
N GLN A 51 3.96 -5.19 20.47
CA GLN A 51 3.82 -6.07 19.31
C GLN A 51 5.09 -6.03 18.46
N SER A 52 5.67 -7.19 18.17
CA SER A 52 6.79 -7.29 17.23
C SER A 52 6.26 -7.60 15.84
N ILE A 53 6.57 -6.74 14.87
CA ILE A 53 6.43 -7.08 13.45
C ILE A 53 7.68 -7.88 13.09
N THR A 54 7.53 -9.15 12.73
CA THR A 54 8.69 -10.00 12.46
C THR A 54 9.34 -9.58 11.14
N PRO A 55 10.64 -9.84 10.91
CA PRO A 55 11.28 -9.54 9.62
C PRO A 55 10.69 -10.32 8.44
N ASP A 56 10.02 -11.45 8.72
CA ASP A 56 9.27 -12.24 7.74
C ASP A 56 7.90 -11.60 7.44
N ASP A 57 7.39 -10.73 8.32
CA ASP A 57 6.19 -9.92 8.13
C ASP A 57 6.59 -8.54 7.58
N GLU A 58 6.29 -8.28 6.31
CA GLU A 58 6.47 -6.93 5.76
C GLU A 58 5.56 -5.93 6.49
N VAL A 59 6.06 -4.71 6.80
CA VAL A 59 5.21 -3.65 7.32
C VAL A 59 4.03 -3.47 6.38
N ASN A 60 2.83 -3.52 6.99
CA ASN A 60 1.60 -3.46 6.26
C ASN A 60 1.58 -2.20 5.36
N ILE A 61 1.44 -2.42 4.05
CA ILE A 61 1.40 -1.37 3.04
C ILE A 61 0.35 -0.30 3.33
N HIS A 62 -0.71 -0.65 4.06
CA HIS A 62 -1.74 0.29 4.49
C HIS A 62 -1.19 1.33 5.47
N ALA A 63 -0.22 1.00 6.33
CA ALA A 63 0.40 1.97 7.24
C ALA A 63 1.12 3.08 6.47
N MET A 64 1.87 2.71 5.42
CA MET A 64 2.48 3.66 4.49
C MET A 64 1.40 4.48 3.74
N ALA A 65 0.33 3.83 3.26
CA ALA A 65 -0.74 4.53 2.55
C ALA A 65 -1.45 5.58 3.43
N TYR A 66 -1.71 5.26 4.71
CA TYR A 66 -2.27 6.22 5.66
C TYR A 66 -1.33 7.38 5.95
N HIS A 67 -0.03 7.11 6.12
CA HIS A 67 0.98 8.15 6.29
C HIS A 67 0.97 9.13 5.11
N ASP A 68 0.99 8.61 3.89
CA ASP A 68 0.99 9.41 2.67
C ASP A 68 -0.33 10.19 2.48
N ALA A 69 -1.47 9.60 2.85
CA ALA A 69 -2.76 10.28 2.84
C ALA A 69 -2.79 11.46 3.83
N MET A 70 -2.21 11.31 5.02
CA MET A 70 -2.11 12.41 5.99
C MET A 70 -1.19 13.53 5.51
N LEU A 71 -0.08 13.22 4.85
CA LEU A 71 0.78 14.23 4.23
C LEU A 71 0.04 15.01 3.14
N ALA A 72 -0.65 14.32 2.24
CA ALA A 72 -1.45 14.96 1.21
C ALA A 72 -2.55 15.85 1.83
N TYR A 73 -3.21 15.37 2.89
CA TYR A 73 -4.22 16.13 3.61
C TYR A 73 -3.67 17.40 4.27
N ALA A 74 -2.50 17.30 4.91
CA ALA A 74 -1.82 18.47 5.48
C ALA A 74 -1.49 19.51 4.40
N THR A 75 -1.00 19.09 3.23
CA THR A 75 -0.75 19.99 2.09
C THR A 75 -2.02 20.73 1.67
N ILE A 76 -3.13 20.02 1.47
CA ILE A 76 -4.40 20.65 1.07
C ILE A 76 -4.92 21.61 2.13
N ILE A 77 -4.81 21.28 3.42
CA ILE A 77 -5.20 22.20 4.51
C ILE A 77 -4.39 23.48 4.44
N THR A 78 -3.05 23.38 4.37
CA THR A 78 -2.18 24.55 4.35
C THR A 78 -2.55 25.51 3.23
N GLU A 79 -2.74 24.99 2.01
CA GLU A 79 -3.14 25.80 0.86
C GLU A 79 -4.53 26.43 1.02
N THR A 80 -5.47 25.67 1.60
CA THR A 80 -6.82 26.17 1.87
C THR A 80 -6.80 27.34 2.85
N ILE A 81 -5.96 27.26 3.89
CA ILE A 81 -5.76 28.36 4.84
C ILE A 81 -5.10 29.56 4.16
N ASP A 82 -4.05 29.34 3.38
CA ASP A 82 -3.31 30.41 2.69
C ASP A 82 -4.18 31.18 1.68
N GLU A 83 -5.15 30.49 1.07
CA GLU A 83 -6.15 31.08 0.17
C GLU A 83 -7.35 31.71 0.89
N GLY A 84 -7.38 31.69 2.22
CA GLY A 84 -8.48 32.22 3.04
C GLY A 84 -9.80 31.46 2.84
N GLN A 85 -9.73 30.20 2.45
CA GLN A 85 -10.88 29.35 2.19
C GLN A 85 -11.29 28.58 3.46
N ASP A 86 -12.55 28.13 3.49
CA ASP A 86 -13.08 27.37 4.62
C ASP A 86 -12.60 25.92 4.60
N ILE A 87 -11.74 25.56 5.56
CA ILE A 87 -11.23 24.19 5.74
C ILE A 87 -12.32 23.19 6.17
N PHE A 88 -13.47 23.65 6.65
CA PHE A 88 -14.61 22.81 7.01
C PHE A 88 -15.53 22.52 5.82
N ASN A 89 -15.32 23.17 4.67
CA ASN A 89 -16.01 22.83 3.44
C ASN A 89 -15.42 21.55 2.81
N GLY A 90 -15.82 20.40 3.34
CA GLY A 90 -15.32 19.09 2.94
C GLY A 90 -15.44 18.80 1.43
N ARG A 91 -16.49 19.28 0.77
CA ARG A 91 -16.65 19.10 -0.69
C ARG A 91 -15.62 19.91 -1.48
N ALA A 92 -15.36 21.15 -1.07
CA ALA A 92 -14.31 21.96 -1.68
C ALA A 92 -12.93 21.36 -1.41
N MET A 93 -12.69 20.88 -0.19
CA MET A 93 -11.44 20.20 0.20
C MET A 93 -11.17 18.96 -0.65
N VAL A 94 -12.14 18.05 -0.79
CA VAL A 94 -11.97 16.80 -1.56
C VAL A 94 -11.68 17.08 -3.03
N LYS A 95 -12.30 18.11 -3.63
CA LYS A 95 -12.02 18.50 -5.02
C LYS A 95 -10.57 18.93 -5.26
N ARG A 96 -9.87 19.42 -4.23
CA ARG A 96 -8.46 19.86 -4.34
C ARG A 96 -7.47 18.69 -4.45
N PHE A 97 -7.91 17.47 -4.15
CA PHE A 97 -7.11 16.26 -4.31
C PHE A 97 -7.14 15.71 -5.74
N THR A 98 -8.14 16.09 -6.53
CA THR A 98 -8.43 15.47 -7.83
C THR A 98 -7.39 15.81 -8.89
N ASN A 99 -6.95 14.80 -9.65
CA ASN A 99 -5.95 14.91 -10.71
C ASN A 99 -4.65 15.60 -10.26
N ARG A 100 -4.18 15.23 -9.06
CA ARG A 100 -3.05 15.90 -8.40
C ARG A 100 -2.01 14.92 -7.90
N THR A 101 -0.74 15.31 -8.06
CA THR A 101 0.43 14.55 -7.59
C THR A 101 0.90 15.06 -6.23
N PHE A 102 1.19 14.13 -5.33
CA PHE A 102 1.76 14.36 -4.01
C PHE A 102 3.06 13.55 -3.87
N THR A 103 3.90 13.95 -2.91
CA THR A 103 5.16 13.26 -2.59
C THR A 103 5.05 12.65 -1.20
N GLY A 104 5.19 11.32 -1.10
CA GLY A 104 5.13 10.58 0.16
C GLY A 104 6.32 9.63 0.37
N ILE A 105 6.18 8.72 1.32
CA ILE A 105 7.13 7.64 1.62
C ILE A 105 7.23 6.67 0.45
N ARG A 106 6.11 6.40 -0.24
CA ARG A 106 6.09 5.58 -1.45
C ARG A 106 6.73 6.24 -2.68
N GLY A 107 7.20 7.48 -2.56
CA GLY A 107 7.56 8.35 -3.67
C GLY A 107 6.38 9.19 -4.16
N ASN A 108 6.44 9.61 -5.41
CA ASN A 108 5.37 10.41 -6.01
C ASN A 108 4.16 9.54 -6.31
N PHE A 109 2.98 9.99 -5.93
CA PHE A 109 1.71 9.34 -6.26
C PHE A 109 0.71 10.36 -6.74
N THR A 110 -0.10 9.98 -7.72
CA THR A 110 -1.13 10.84 -8.30
C THR A 110 -2.49 10.29 -7.96
N LEU A 111 -3.35 11.14 -7.43
CA LEU A 111 -4.77 10.88 -7.31
C LEU A 111 -5.43 11.22 -8.63
N ASP A 112 -6.11 10.25 -9.23
CA ASP A 112 -6.78 10.41 -10.53
C ASP A 112 -8.09 11.22 -10.43
N GLN A 113 -8.90 11.19 -11.48
CA GLN A 113 -10.18 11.91 -11.55
C GLN A 113 -11.18 11.41 -10.48
N ASP A 114 -11.06 10.16 -10.05
CA ASP A 114 -11.89 9.54 -9.03
C ASP A 114 -11.24 9.60 -7.64
N ASN A 115 -10.19 10.41 -7.47
CA ASN A 115 -9.37 10.48 -6.26
C ASN A 115 -8.83 9.10 -5.83
N THR A 116 -8.47 8.25 -6.79
CA THR A 116 -7.88 6.94 -6.55
C THR A 116 -6.40 6.95 -6.90
N VAL A 117 -5.58 6.21 -6.13
CA VAL A 117 -4.18 5.97 -6.45
C VAL A 117 -4.08 4.62 -7.17
N PRO A 118 -3.60 4.57 -8.43
CA PRO A 118 -3.34 3.30 -9.11
C PRO A 118 -2.35 2.45 -8.30
N GLY A 119 -2.70 1.18 -8.08
CA GLY A 119 -1.81 0.23 -7.44
C GLY A 119 -0.86 -0.39 -8.46
N HIS A 120 0.39 -0.53 -8.07
CA HIS A 120 1.37 -1.34 -8.79
C HIS A 120 1.37 -2.72 -8.16
N PHE A 121 1.27 -3.76 -8.95
CA PHE A 121 1.21 -5.14 -8.48
C PHE A 121 2.24 -6.01 -9.21
N GLU A 122 2.65 -7.07 -8.55
CA GLU A 122 3.55 -8.08 -9.04
C GLU A 122 2.86 -9.43 -9.03
N LEU A 123 3.11 -10.19 -10.09
CA LEU A 123 2.76 -11.59 -10.16
C LEU A 123 3.99 -12.40 -9.74
N TRP A 124 3.82 -13.21 -8.71
CA TRP A 124 4.86 -14.07 -8.18
C TRP A 124 4.50 -15.52 -8.44
N ASN A 125 5.44 -16.30 -8.96
CA ASN A 125 5.26 -17.74 -9.19
C ASN A 125 6.19 -18.55 -8.29
N PHE A 126 5.77 -19.77 -7.96
CA PHE A 126 6.57 -20.66 -7.14
C PHE A 126 7.69 -21.32 -7.96
N ARG A 127 8.93 -21.22 -7.46
CA ARG A 127 10.08 -21.89 -8.04
C ARG A 127 10.43 -23.14 -7.25
N SER A 128 10.04 -24.31 -7.77
CA SER A 128 10.21 -25.61 -7.09
C SER A 128 11.67 -25.91 -6.72
N ALA A 129 12.66 -25.47 -7.50
CA ALA A 129 14.08 -25.68 -7.18
C ALA A 129 14.52 -24.98 -5.87
N SER A 130 14.08 -23.73 -5.65
CA SER A 130 14.42 -22.96 -4.45
C SER A 130 13.39 -23.09 -3.33
N GLY A 131 12.18 -23.58 -3.64
CA GLY A 131 11.06 -23.60 -2.70
C GLY A 131 10.58 -22.19 -2.33
N LYS A 132 10.75 -21.21 -3.21
CA LYS A 132 10.41 -19.80 -2.95
C LYS A 132 9.57 -19.22 -4.08
N PHE A 133 8.72 -18.26 -3.75
CA PHE A 133 8.07 -17.40 -4.74
C PHE A 133 9.08 -16.40 -5.29
N VAL A 134 9.05 -16.17 -6.60
CA VAL A 134 9.87 -15.15 -7.28
C VAL A 134 8.98 -14.31 -8.19
N VAL A 135 9.35 -13.05 -8.43
CA VAL A 135 8.63 -12.18 -9.36
C VAL A 135 8.73 -12.75 -10.77
N SER A 136 7.57 -12.88 -11.43
CA SER A 136 7.44 -13.30 -12.83
C SER A 136 6.86 -12.21 -13.73
N GLY A 137 6.25 -11.17 -13.18
CA GLY A 137 5.71 -10.06 -13.96
C GLY A 137 5.24 -8.91 -13.10
N HIS A 138 5.08 -7.75 -13.75
CA HIS A 138 4.56 -6.52 -13.14
C HIS A 138 3.30 -6.08 -13.89
N GLY A 139 2.35 -5.47 -13.16
CA GLY A 139 1.12 -4.93 -13.72
C GLY A 139 0.60 -3.75 -12.89
N LEU A 140 -0.23 -2.92 -13.52
CA LEU A 140 -0.99 -1.88 -12.83
C LEU A 140 -2.40 -2.40 -12.59
N ILE A 141 -2.87 -2.35 -11.34
CA ILE A 141 -4.27 -2.64 -11.00
C ILE A 141 -4.79 -1.43 -10.25
N VAL A 142 -5.82 -0.80 -10.81
CA VAL A 142 -6.59 0.21 -10.11
C VAL A 142 -7.64 -0.52 -9.29
N LEU A 143 -7.34 -0.79 -8.02
CA LEU A 143 -8.35 -1.26 -7.09
C LEU A 143 -9.18 -0.06 -6.63
N PRO A 144 -10.51 -0.08 -6.78
CA PRO A 144 -11.37 1.02 -6.36
C PRO A 144 -11.50 1.01 -4.82
N PHE A 145 -10.42 1.27 -4.10
CA PHE A 145 -10.44 1.34 -2.63
C PHE A 145 -11.20 2.56 -2.10
N CYS A 146 -11.40 3.59 -2.93
CA CYS A 146 -12.05 4.84 -2.50
C CYS A 146 -13.41 5.12 -3.17
N LYS A 147 -13.91 4.24 -4.06
CA LYS A 147 -15.14 4.50 -4.82
C LYS A 147 -16.40 4.62 -3.95
N TYR A 148 -16.33 4.19 -2.69
CA TYR A 148 -17.45 4.18 -1.75
C TYR A 148 -17.37 5.22 -0.62
N CYS A 149 -16.31 6.03 -0.53
CA CYS A 149 -16.19 6.95 0.60
C CYS A 149 -17.00 8.23 0.42
N ILE A 150 -17.22 8.74 -0.79
CA ILE A 150 -18.11 9.87 -1.07
C ILE A 150 -18.60 9.76 -2.53
N PRO A 151 -19.90 9.58 -2.80
CA PRO A 151 -20.42 9.73 -4.16
C PRO A 151 -20.30 11.20 -4.56
N LEU A 152 -19.35 11.52 -5.45
CA LEU A 152 -19.23 12.84 -6.09
C LEU A 152 -19.95 12.92 -7.44
N HIS A 153 -20.69 11.88 -7.82
CA HIS A 153 -21.55 11.89 -9.00
C HIS A 153 -23.02 11.91 -8.60
N GLU A 154 -23.64 13.08 -8.88
CA GLU A 154 -25.07 13.50 -8.86
C GLU A 154 -25.14 14.87 -8.14
N GLU A 155 -25.53 16.01 -8.72
CA GLU A 155 -26.35 16.34 -9.91
C GLU A 155 -25.88 17.67 -10.54
N SER A 156 -26.17 17.83 -11.83
CA SER A 156 -26.30 19.10 -12.57
C SER A 156 -27.67 19.73 -12.33
#